data_AF-A0A8H7TSX3-F1
#
_entry.id   AF-A0A8H7TSX3-F1
#
_cell.length_a   1.000
_cell.length_b   1.000
_cell.length_c   1.000
_cell.angle_alpha   90.00
_cell.angle_beta   90.00
_cell.angle_gamma   90.00
#
_symmetry.space_group_name_H-M   'P 1'
#
loop_
_entity.id
_entity.type
_entity.pdbx_description
1 polymer ?
#
loop_
_entity_poly.entity_id
_entity_poly.type
_entity_poly.pdbx_seq_one_letter_code
_entity_poly.pdbx_strand_id
1 'polypeptide(L)'
;MPEIYGMIPCESVESCEWDESRWKPDDKSIPKGFSHARDPRYLLRPEAIESIFIMYRITGDTEWQDLAWKMFQSIVKVSRTELANAALNDVSNPDSPNSDSMESFWLAETLKYFYLIFSPPDLINLDEYVLTTEAHPFQRAS
;
A
#
# COMPACT_ATOMS: atom_id res chain seq x y z
N MET A 1 5.00 1.80 4.55
CA MET A 1 6.07 1.22 3.72
C MET A 1 6.87 2.37 3.15
N PRO A 2 8.21 2.37 3.25
CA PRO A 2 9.05 3.43 2.72
C PRO A 2 8.96 3.49 1.18
N GLU A 3 9.11 4.68 0.58
CA GLU A 3 9.10 4.89 -0.88
C GLU A 3 10.20 4.08 -1.60
N ILE A 4 11.40 4.03 -1.02
CA ILE A 4 12.52 3.28 -1.59
C ILE A 4 13.19 2.47 -0.48
N TYR A 5 13.17 1.15 -0.66
CA TYR A 5 13.81 0.21 0.24
C TYR A 5 14.40 -0.97 -0.54
N GLY A 6 15.31 -1.66 0.12
CA GLY A 6 15.82 -2.94 -0.34
C GLY A 6 15.40 -4.05 0.62
N MET A 7 15.15 -5.23 0.08
CA MET A 7 14.99 -6.45 0.86
C MET A 7 16.07 -7.45 0.48
N ILE A 8 16.35 -8.37 1.39
CA ILE A 8 17.28 -9.47 1.13
C ILE A 8 16.60 -10.47 0.20
N PRO A 9 17.20 -10.77 -0.96
CA PRO A 9 16.60 -11.72 -1.88
C PRO A 9 16.71 -13.13 -1.32
N CYS A 10 15.65 -13.90 -1.52
CA CYS A 10 15.69 -15.34 -1.34
C CYS A 10 16.73 -15.97 -2.29
N GLU A 11 17.35 -17.06 -1.86
CA GLU A 11 18.27 -17.83 -2.74
C GLU A 11 17.52 -18.55 -3.87
N SER A 12 16.27 -18.95 -3.61
CA SER A 12 15.40 -19.59 -4.58
C SER A 12 13.96 -19.08 -4.43
N VAL A 13 13.15 -19.25 -5.48
CA VAL A 13 11.71 -18.93 -5.46
C VAL A 13 10.90 -20.04 -4.77
N GLU A 14 11.40 -21.28 -4.82
CA GLU A 14 10.71 -22.46 -4.27
C GLU A 14 10.79 -22.53 -2.74
N SER A 15 11.94 -22.13 -2.17
CA SER A 15 12.17 -22.06 -0.73
C SER A 15 12.89 -20.77 -0.35
N CYS A 16 12.36 -20.07 0.64
CA CYS A 16 12.97 -18.87 1.22
C CYS A 16 13.09 -19.01 2.73
N GLU A 17 13.98 -19.91 3.17
CA GLU A 17 14.27 -20.04 4.59
C GLU A 17 15.02 -18.80 5.10
N TRP A 18 14.62 -18.35 6.29
CA TRP A 18 15.25 -17.19 6.92
C TRP A 18 16.67 -17.54 7.38
N ASP A 19 17.66 -16.87 6.78
CA ASP A 19 19.06 -16.91 7.22
C ASP A 19 19.47 -15.55 7.79
N GLU A 20 19.51 -15.45 9.11
CA GLU A 20 19.88 -14.22 9.83
C GLU A 20 21.33 -13.78 9.53
N SER A 21 22.22 -14.70 9.16
CA SER A 21 23.62 -14.36 8.86
C SER A 21 23.78 -13.52 7.60
N ARG A 22 22.81 -13.63 6.68
CA ARG A 22 22.74 -12.82 5.45
C ARG A 22 22.19 -11.42 5.72
N TRP A 23 21.52 -11.21 6.85
CA TRP A 23 20.94 -9.92 7.22
C TRP A 23 21.97 -8.93 7.75
N LYS A 24 22.45 -8.09 6.83
CA LYS A 24 23.44 -7.02 7.07
C LYS A 24 22.84 -5.67 6.68
N PRO A 25 21.91 -5.13 7.48
CA PRO A 25 21.28 -3.87 7.16
C PRO A 25 22.23 -2.69 7.38
N ASP A 26 22.01 -1.59 6.66
CA ASP A 26 22.74 -0.34 6.87
C ASP A 26 22.42 0.27 8.25
N ASP A 27 21.18 0.09 8.71
CA ASP A 27 20.70 0.47 10.05
C ASP A 27 19.99 -0.74 10.70
N LYS A 28 20.39 -1.10 11.92
CA LYS A 28 19.81 -2.22 12.67
C LYS A 28 18.41 -1.95 13.22
N SER A 29 17.94 -0.70 13.17
CA SER A 29 16.59 -0.33 13.59
C SER A 29 15.51 -0.82 12.60
N ILE A 30 15.89 -1.12 11.36
CA ILE A 30 14.93 -1.54 10.33
C ILE A 30 14.43 -2.97 10.58
N PRO A 31 13.19 -3.30 10.16
CA PRO A 31 12.65 -4.64 10.32
C PRO A 31 13.50 -5.73 9.62
N LYS A 32 13.53 -6.93 10.20
CA LYS A 32 14.21 -8.09 9.61
C LYS A 32 13.73 -8.32 8.17
N GLY A 33 14.68 -8.65 7.29
CA GLY A 33 14.44 -8.84 5.86
C GLY A 33 14.67 -7.59 5.01
N PHE A 34 14.50 -6.39 5.57
CA PHE A 34 14.89 -5.15 4.90
C PHE A 34 16.42 -4.98 4.98
N SER A 35 17.06 -4.59 3.88
CA SER A 35 18.48 -4.23 3.84
C SER A 35 18.71 -2.73 4.08
N HIS A 36 17.80 -1.89 3.60
CA HIS A 36 17.86 -0.43 3.76
C HIS A 36 16.49 0.20 3.47
N ALA A 37 16.27 1.42 3.94
CA ALA A 37 15.19 2.32 3.53
C ALA A 37 15.80 3.64 3.05
N ARG A 38 16.18 3.70 1.76
CA ARG A 38 16.88 4.86 1.16
C ARG A 38 15.98 6.09 1.08
N ASP A 39 14.69 5.87 0.93
CA ASP A 39 13.68 6.92 1.02
C ASP A 39 12.60 6.45 2.00
N PRO A 40 12.69 6.88 3.27
CA PRO A 40 11.80 6.41 4.32
C PRO A 40 10.41 7.05 4.28
N ARG A 41 10.15 7.96 3.33
CA ARG A 41 8.87 8.65 3.21
C ARG A 41 7.74 7.68 2.90
N TYR A 42 6.51 8.13 3.12
CA TYR A 42 5.31 7.48 2.59
C TYR A 42 4.37 8.53 2.04
N LEU A 43 4.15 8.50 0.72
CA LEU A 43 3.46 9.55 -0.01
C LEU A 43 1.97 9.26 -0.25
N LEU A 44 1.33 8.45 0.62
CA LEU A 44 -0.10 8.08 0.49
C LEU A 44 -0.42 7.22 -0.76
N ARG A 45 0.61 6.54 -1.27
CA ARG A 45 0.67 5.64 -2.42
C ARG A 45 -0.47 4.59 -2.50
N PRO A 46 -1.10 4.36 -3.68
CA PRO A 46 -2.24 3.45 -3.82
C PRO A 46 -1.88 2.01 -4.22
N GLU A 47 -0.69 1.74 -4.73
CA GLU A 47 -0.39 0.55 -5.55
C GLU A 47 -0.61 -0.77 -4.80
N ALA A 48 -0.36 -0.78 -3.48
CA ALA A 48 -0.59 -1.94 -2.65
C ALA A 48 -2.08 -2.22 -2.39
N ILE A 49 -2.90 -1.19 -2.15
CA ILE A 49 -4.35 -1.38 -1.98
C ILE A 49 -5.04 -1.66 -3.33
N GLU A 50 -4.54 -1.10 -4.43
CA GLU A 50 -4.96 -1.48 -5.79
C GLU A 50 -4.81 -3.00 -6.00
N SER A 51 -3.62 -3.54 -5.69
CA SER A 51 -3.34 -4.98 -5.83
C SER A 51 -4.29 -5.83 -4.97
N ILE A 52 -4.52 -5.43 -3.72
CA ILE A 52 -5.44 -6.12 -2.80
C ILE A 52 -6.89 -6.07 -3.33
N PHE A 53 -7.32 -4.93 -3.87
CA PHE A 53 -8.63 -4.78 -4.51
C PHE A 53 -8.81 -5.74 -5.69
N ILE A 54 -7.80 -5.83 -6.58
CA ILE A 54 -7.83 -6.76 -7.71
C ILE A 54 -7.89 -8.21 -7.23
N MET A 55 -7.08 -8.58 -6.23
CA MET A 55 -7.09 -9.93 -5.66
C MET A 55 -8.46 -10.30 -5.08
N TYR A 56 -9.10 -9.39 -4.34
CA TYR A 56 -10.47 -9.59 -3.85
C TYR A 56 -11.47 -9.78 -4.99
N ARG A 57 -11.46 -8.91 -6.02
CA ARG A 57 -12.44 -8.98 -7.11
C ARG A 57 -12.31 -10.22 -7.99
N ILE A 58 -11.10 -10.77 -8.14
CA ILE A 58 -10.86 -11.97 -8.95
C ILE A 58 -11.13 -13.26 -8.16
N THR A 59 -10.81 -13.28 -6.86
CA THR A 59 -10.89 -14.51 -6.04
C THR A 59 -12.16 -14.62 -5.21
N GLY A 60 -12.76 -13.50 -4.82
CA GLY A 60 -13.85 -13.43 -3.85
C GLY A 60 -13.43 -13.73 -2.40
N ASP A 61 -12.14 -13.90 -2.13
CA ASP A 61 -11.64 -14.25 -0.79
C ASP A 61 -11.68 -13.04 0.16
N THR A 62 -12.42 -13.18 1.26
CA THR A 62 -12.61 -12.14 2.26
C THR A 62 -11.34 -11.82 3.05
N GLU A 63 -10.32 -12.67 3.03
CA GLU A 63 -9.03 -12.36 3.67
C GLU A 63 -8.39 -11.08 3.09
N TRP A 64 -8.64 -10.79 1.80
CA TRP A 64 -8.19 -9.55 1.16
C TRP A 64 -8.89 -8.31 1.74
N GLN A 65 -10.16 -8.42 2.10
CA GLN A 65 -10.90 -7.35 2.79
C GLN A 65 -10.35 -7.11 4.20
N ASP A 66 -10.04 -8.17 4.95
CA ASP A 66 -9.41 -8.05 6.27
C ASP A 66 -8.03 -7.39 6.19
N LEU A 67 -7.23 -7.74 5.17
CA LEU A 67 -5.94 -7.12 4.91
C LEU A 67 -6.10 -5.63 4.56
N ALA A 68 -7.05 -5.30 3.69
CA ALA A 68 -7.36 -3.91 3.35
C ALA A 68 -7.80 -3.11 4.57
N TRP A 69 -8.62 -3.67 5.46
CA TRP A 69 -9.05 -2.97 6.66
C TRP A 69 -7.88 -2.66 7.60
N LYS A 70 -7.01 -3.65 7.84
CA LYS A 70 -5.77 -3.46 8.63
C LYS A 70 -4.87 -2.39 8.00
N MET A 71 -4.76 -2.37 6.68
CA MET A 71 -3.99 -1.38 5.93
C MET A 71 -4.56 0.03 6.11
N PHE A 72 -5.87 0.20 5.90
CA PHE A 72 -6.57 1.47 6.08
C PHE A 72 -6.38 2.02 7.50
N GLN A 73 -6.61 1.19 8.52
CA GLN A 73 -6.42 1.58 9.92
C GLN A 73 -4.99 2.04 10.20
N SER A 74 -4.00 1.31 9.65
CA SER A 74 -2.58 1.64 9.82
C SER A 74 -2.24 2.98 9.19
N ILE A 75 -2.72 3.25 7.96
CA ILE A 75 -2.47 4.51 7.25
C ILE A 75 -3.15 5.67 7.99
N VAL A 76 -4.43 5.54 8.34
CA VAL A 76 -5.20 6.62 8.99
C VAL A 76 -4.61 6.96 10.35
N LYS A 77 -4.12 5.97 11.10
CA LYS A 77 -3.50 6.18 12.42
C LYS A 77 -2.32 7.15 12.37
N VAL A 78 -1.53 7.13 11.30
CA VAL A 78 -0.28 7.91 11.20
C VAL A 78 -0.40 9.13 10.28
N SER A 79 -1.30 9.11 9.29
CA SER A 79 -1.42 10.19 8.31
C SER A 79 -2.47 11.23 8.68
N ARG A 80 -3.45 10.92 9.54
CA ARG A 80 -4.58 11.82 9.80
C ARG A 80 -4.15 13.09 10.53
N THR A 81 -4.62 14.23 10.04
CA THR A 81 -4.45 15.56 10.64
C THR A 81 -5.81 16.15 11.06
N GLU A 82 -5.82 17.38 11.54
CA GLU A 82 -7.07 18.11 11.84
C GLU A 82 -7.91 18.35 10.57
N LEU A 83 -7.25 18.56 9.43
CA LEU A 83 -7.90 18.93 8.17
C LEU A 83 -8.15 17.74 7.24
N ALA A 84 -7.20 16.80 7.14
CA ALA A 84 -7.23 15.70 6.17
C ALA A 84 -6.23 14.57 6.52
N ASN A 85 -5.48 14.09 5.52
CA ASN A 85 -4.36 13.16 5.65
C ASN A 85 -3.09 13.81 5.12
N ALA A 86 -1.94 13.42 5.64
CA ALA A 86 -0.63 13.96 5.28
C ALA A 86 0.34 12.83 4.92
N ALA A 87 1.21 13.10 3.95
CA ALA A 87 2.37 12.25 3.68
C ALA A 87 3.31 12.21 4.91
N LEU A 88 4.07 11.12 5.04
CA LEU A 88 5.00 10.91 6.15
C LEU A 88 6.43 11.16 5.68
N ASN A 89 7.21 11.87 6.48
CA ASN A 89 8.64 12.09 6.19
C ASN A 89 9.49 10.86 6.48
N ASP A 90 9.09 10.05 7.47
CA ASP A 90 9.81 8.82 7.84
C ASP A 90 8.85 7.81 8.48
N VAL A 91 8.63 6.67 7.83
CA VAL A 91 7.77 5.59 8.36
C VAL A 91 8.40 4.79 9.51
N SER A 92 9.72 4.91 9.70
CA SER A 92 10.47 4.19 10.73
C SER A 92 10.54 4.97 12.05
N ASN A 93 10.31 6.29 12.01
CA ASN A 93 10.39 7.17 13.16
C ASN A 93 9.01 7.76 13.51
N PRO A 94 8.33 7.27 14.56
CA PRO A 94 7.03 7.77 15.00
C PRO A 94 7.02 9.24 15.43
N ASP A 95 8.18 9.79 15.82
CA ASP A 95 8.32 11.19 16.24
C ASP A 95 8.63 12.13 15.05
N SER A 96 8.80 11.57 13.85
CA SER A 96 9.02 12.35 12.64
C SER A 96 7.75 13.15 12.30
N PRO A 97 7.85 14.47 12.09
CA PRO A 97 6.69 15.26 11.70
C PRO A 97 6.18 14.81 10.34
N ASN A 98 4.86 14.84 10.15
CA ASN A 98 4.26 14.63 8.83
C ASN A 98 4.67 15.76 7.88
N SER A 99 4.67 15.48 6.58
CA SER A 99 4.81 16.50 5.54
C SER A 99 3.53 17.35 5.48
N ASP A 100 3.65 18.63 5.16
CA ASP A 100 2.49 19.49 4.90
C ASP A 100 2.01 19.33 3.44
N SER A 101 1.73 18.08 3.05
CA SER A 101 1.27 17.74 1.71
C SER A 101 0.32 16.54 1.71
N MET A 102 -0.67 16.60 0.83
CA MET A 102 -1.59 15.51 0.53
C MET A 102 -1.69 15.37 -0.98
N GLU A 103 -1.21 14.25 -1.51
CA GLU A 103 -1.20 14.00 -2.94
C GLU A 103 -2.63 13.78 -3.45
N SER A 104 -2.95 14.28 -4.65
CA SER A 104 -4.31 14.16 -5.22
C SER A 104 -4.76 12.71 -5.40
N PHE A 105 -3.82 11.81 -5.69
CA PHE A 105 -4.07 10.38 -5.83
C PHE A 105 -4.51 9.71 -4.52
N TRP A 106 -4.30 10.33 -3.35
CA TRP A 106 -4.91 9.84 -2.11
C TRP A 106 -6.44 9.77 -2.24
N LEU A 107 -7.03 10.80 -2.84
CA LEU A 107 -8.48 10.89 -3.07
C LEU A 107 -8.90 10.08 -4.30
N ALA A 108 -8.15 10.20 -5.40
CA ALA A 108 -8.52 9.57 -6.66
C ALA A 108 -8.33 8.05 -6.62
N GLU A 109 -7.29 7.55 -5.97
CA GLU A 109 -6.87 6.15 -6.05
C GLU A 109 -7.02 5.47 -4.70
N THR A 110 -6.25 5.88 -3.70
CA THR A 110 -6.10 5.12 -2.44
C THR A 110 -7.45 4.96 -1.72
N LEU A 111 -8.19 6.05 -1.53
CA LEU A 111 -9.52 5.99 -0.92
C LEU A 111 -10.56 5.32 -1.82
N LYS A 112 -10.43 5.42 -3.14
CA LYS A 112 -11.34 4.75 -4.08
C LYS A 112 -11.18 3.23 -3.98
N TYR A 113 -9.96 2.71 -3.95
CA TYR A 113 -9.73 1.27 -3.79
C TYR A 113 -10.20 0.76 -2.42
N PHE A 114 -9.95 1.51 -1.33
CA PHE A 114 -10.55 1.18 -0.03
C PHE A 114 -12.08 1.20 -0.05
N TYR A 115 -12.69 2.12 -0.79
CA TYR A 115 -14.15 2.14 -0.92
C TYR A 115 -14.67 0.94 -1.73
N LEU A 116 -14.06 0.67 -2.89
CA LEU A 116 -14.53 -0.36 -3.83
C LEU A 116 -14.35 -1.79 -3.31
N ILE A 117 -13.33 -2.05 -2.48
CA ILE A 117 -13.13 -3.39 -1.89
C ILE A 117 -14.22 -3.75 -0.87
N PHE A 118 -14.81 -2.78 -0.18
CA PHE A 118 -15.94 -2.99 0.75
C PHE A 118 -17.30 -2.71 0.09
N SER A 119 -17.32 -2.37 -1.19
CA SER A 119 -18.55 -2.14 -1.95
C SER A 119 -19.07 -3.45 -2.55
N PRO A 120 -20.37 -3.50 -2.91
CA PRO A 120 -20.93 -4.58 -3.71
C PRO A 120 -20.10 -4.87 -4.99
N PRO A 121 -19.93 -6.15 -5.39
CA PRO A 121 -19.11 -6.53 -6.55
C PRO A 121 -19.61 -6.04 -7.92
N ASP A 122 -20.86 -5.62 -8.02
CA ASP A 122 -21.46 -5.06 -9.24
C ASP A 122 -21.10 -3.58 -9.44
N LEU A 123 -20.79 -2.84 -8.36
CA LEU A 123 -20.30 -1.47 -8.43
C LEU A 123 -18.90 -1.44 -9.06
N ILE A 124 -18.78 -0.80 -10.23
CA ILE A 124 -17.55 -0.69 -11.03
C ILE A 124 -16.88 -2.06 -11.16
N ASN A 125 -17.62 -3.02 -11.72
CA ASN A 125 -17.11 -4.37 -11.94
C ASN A 125 -16.03 -4.37 -13.04
N LEU A 126 -15.08 -5.31 -12.93
CA LEU A 126 -13.93 -5.41 -13.84
C LEU A 126 -14.29 -5.99 -15.22
N ASP A 127 -15.52 -6.48 -15.39
CA ASP A 127 -16.02 -6.97 -16.69
C ASP A 127 -16.47 -5.82 -17.59
N GLU A 128 -17.05 -4.76 -17.01
CA GLU A 128 -17.61 -3.61 -17.73
C GLU A 128 -16.70 -2.39 -17.69
N TYR A 129 -15.83 -2.25 -16.68
CA TYR A 129 -14.96 -1.10 -16.49
C TYR A 129 -13.48 -1.46 -16.56
N VAL A 130 -12.69 -0.56 -17.14
CA VAL A 130 -11.23 -0.53 -17.03
C VAL A 130 -10.85 0.70 -16.23
N LEU A 131 -10.10 0.51 -15.15
CA LEU A 131 -9.52 1.60 -14.38
C LEU A 131 -8.23 2.06 -15.06
N THR A 132 -8.05 3.37 -15.23
CA THR A 132 -6.76 3.92 -15.64
C THR A 132 -5.72 3.75 -14.53
N THR A 133 -4.45 4.07 -14.82
CA THR A 133 -3.37 4.14 -13.81
C THR A 133 -3.57 5.18 -12.72
N GLU A 134 -4.65 5.98 -12.77
CA GLU A 134 -5.06 6.96 -11.76
C GLU A 134 -6.48 6.60 -11.22
N ALA A 135 -6.81 5.31 -11.28
CA ALA A 135 -8.06 4.70 -10.87
C ALA A 135 -9.34 5.31 -11.47
N HIS A 136 -9.27 6.00 -12.62
CA HIS A 136 -10.47 6.57 -13.24
C HIS A 136 -11.21 5.48 -14.05
N PRO A 137 -12.51 5.21 -13.76
CA PRO A 137 -13.23 4.12 -14.40
C PRO A 137 -13.74 4.52 -15.79
N PHE A 138 -13.29 3.80 -16.82
CA PHE A 138 -13.81 3.92 -18.18
C PHE A 138 -14.62 2.68 -18.53
N GLN A 139 -15.84 2.90 -19.02
CA GLN A 139 -16.66 1.81 -19.52
C GLN A 139 -16.02 1.22 -20.79
N ARG A 140 -15.97 -0.11 -20.87
CA ARG A 140 -15.47 -0.80 -22.06
C ARG A 140 -16.38 -0.54 -23.24
N ALA A 141 -15.79 -0.37 -24.42
CA ALA A 141 -16.55 -0.33 -25.66
C ALA A 141 -17.24 -1.69 -25.87
N SER A 142 -18.56 -1.64 -26.07
CA SER A 142 -19.43 -2.78 -26.38
C SER A 142 -19.30 -3.23 -27.82
#